data_AF-A0A397U747-F1
#
_entry.id   AF-A0A397U747-F1
#
_cell.length_a   1.000
_cell.length_b   1.000
_cell.length_c   1.000
_cell.angle_alpha   90.00
_cell.angle_beta   90.00
_cell.angle_gamma   90.00
#
_symmetry.space_group_name_H-M   'P 1'
#
loop_
_entity.id
_entity.type
_entity.pdbx_description
1 polymer ?
#
loop_
_entity_poly.entity_id
_entity_poly.type
_entity_poly.pdbx_seq_one_letter_code
_entity_poly.pdbx_strand_id
1 'polypeptide(L)'
;MLFCINCRLQIVAQAYAWPGEPTPVVCERCDNCLRRFGDKPEQKDAFNEIKEMLDIVEILCSNFTKEIRPTDVIDVIRCNKNASIHREGFDELPFYTDPIKSANPKVLKDNNLATLTLTDLVVHDLLNQKIVLQGHINCKLVITDLAKHEQKVVVENWYYWVKK
;
A
#
# COMPACT_ATOMS: atom_id res chain seq x y z
N MET A 1 13.52 -1.35 -1.87
CA MET A 1 13.84 -0.24 -0.94
C MET A 1 12.58 0.61 -0.87
N LEU A 2 11.86 0.62 0.26
CA LEU A 2 10.59 1.36 0.40
C LEU A 2 10.84 2.86 0.16
N PHE A 3 10.10 3.45 -0.78
CA PHE A 3 10.21 4.85 -1.18
C PHE A 3 9.46 5.76 -0.18
N CYS A 4 9.92 5.80 1.06
CA CYS A 4 9.49 6.86 1.97
C CYS A 4 10.37 8.09 1.68
N ILE A 5 9.83 9.06 0.92
CA ILE A 5 10.55 10.31 0.56
C ILE A 5 10.37 11.38 1.67
N ASN A 6 9.68 11.05 2.76
CA ASN A 6 9.50 11.95 3.89
C ASN A 6 10.81 12.20 4.64
N CYS A 7 10.93 13.39 5.22
CA CYS A 7 12.12 13.79 5.97
C CYS A 7 12.33 12.87 7.18
N ARG A 8 13.52 12.27 7.33
CA ARG A 8 13.81 11.38 8.46
C ARG A 8 13.65 12.04 9.82
N LEU A 9 14.06 13.31 9.94
CA LEU A 9 13.89 14.05 11.19
C LEU A 9 12.40 14.18 11.55
N GLN A 10 11.54 14.48 10.58
CA GLN A 10 10.11 14.60 10.81
C GLN A 10 9.49 13.24 11.19
N ILE A 11 9.87 12.16 10.52
CA ILE A 11 9.39 10.80 10.85
C ILE A 11 9.76 10.45 12.30
N VAL A 12 11.02 10.62 12.68
CA VAL A 12 11.48 10.32 14.05
C VAL A 12 10.79 11.24 15.06
N ALA A 13 10.72 12.55 14.78
CA ALA A 13 10.08 13.49 15.67
C ALA A 13 8.60 13.15 15.89
N GLN A 14 7.85 12.80 14.85
CA GLN A 14 6.45 12.41 14.96
C GLN A 14 6.26 11.13 15.77
N ALA A 15 7.15 10.14 15.62
CA ALA A 15 7.07 8.89 16.37
C ALA A 15 7.32 9.07 17.88
N TYR A 16 8.06 10.11 18.28
CA TYR A 16 8.40 10.40 19.68
C TYR A 16 7.81 11.73 20.18
N ALA A 17 6.88 12.33 19.43
CA ALA A 17 6.28 13.61 19.80
C ALA A 17 5.36 13.45 21.01
N TRP A 18 5.42 14.41 21.93
CA TRP A 18 4.39 14.56 22.94
C TRP A 18 3.08 15.09 22.31
N PRO A 19 1.90 14.78 22.86
CA PRO A 19 0.64 15.34 22.38
C PRO A 19 0.69 16.87 22.33
N GLY A 20 0.48 17.44 21.14
CA GLY A 20 0.51 18.89 20.92
C GLY A 20 1.86 19.47 20.50
N GLU A 21 2.94 18.67 20.44
CA GLU A 21 4.20 19.14 19.86
C GLU A 21 4.08 19.34 18.35
N PRO A 22 4.56 20.48 17.83
CA PRO A 22 4.56 20.72 16.40
C PRO A 22 5.54 19.77 15.71
N THR A 23 5.17 19.29 14.52
CA THR A 23 6.14 18.59 13.66
C THR A 23 7.23 19.59 13.26
N PRO A 24 8.53 19.25 13.43
CA PRO A 24 9.62 20.13 13.03
C PRO A 24 9.58 20.40 11.53
N VAL A 25 10.19 21.50 11.08
CA VAL A 25 10.34 21.77 9.65
C VAL A 25 11.21 20.70 8.98
N VAL A 26 11.09 20.60 7.64
CA VAL A 26 11.93 19.70 6.84
C VAL A 26 13.40 20.02 7.10
N CYS A 27 14.21 19.02 7.45
CA CYS A 27 15.61 19.24 7.83
C CYS A 27 16.56 19.59 6.68
N GLU A 28 16.15 19.32 5.43
CA GLU A 28 16.89 19.54 4.19
C GLU A 28 18.26 18.82 4.07
N ARG A 29 18.62 17.98 5.05
CA ARG A 29 19.95 17.38 5.15
C ARG A 29 19.97 15.85 5.07
N CYS A 30 18.86 15.18 5.43
CA CYS A 30 18.81 13.72 5.35
C CYS A 30 18.77 13.24 3.89
N ASP A 31 19.19 11.99 3.66
CA ASP A 31 19.17 11.33 2.35
C ASP A 31 17.81 11.45 1.64
N ASN A 32 16.69 11.33 2.35
CA ASN A 32 15.35 11.50 1.78
C ASN A 32 15.10 12.94 1.29
N CYS A 33 15.54 13.95 2.05
CA CYS A 33 15.44 15.35 1.61
C CYS A 33 16.31 15.61 0.37
N LEU A 34 17.56 15.13 0.39
CA LEU A 34 18.48 15.29 -0.73
C LEU A 34 17.95 14.62 -2.01
N ARG A 35 17.38 13.42 -1.90
CA ARG A 35 16.69 12.76 -3.02
C ARG A 35 15.50 13.56 -3.50
N ARG A 36 14.66 14.07 -2.58
CA ARG A 36 13.48 14.88 -2.96
C ARG A 36 13.88 16.13 -3.75
N PHE A 37 14.98 16.79 -3.39
CA PHE A 37 15.49 17.95 -4.14
C PHE A 37 16.00 17.58 -5.53
N GLY A 38 16.65 16.43 -5.67
CA GLY A 38 17.14 15.92 -6.96
C GLY A 38 16.01 15.44 -7.87
N ASP A 39 15.17 14.55 -7.35
CA ASP A 39 14.09 13.87 -8.08
C ASP A 39 12.89 14.79 -8.36
N LYS A 40 12.71 15.85 -7.55
CA LYS A 40 11.57 16.79 -7.61
C LYS A 40 10.21 16.08 -7.78
N PRO A 41 9.89 15.11 -6.89
CA PRO A 41 8.65 14.37 -7.00
C PRO A 41 7.45 15.27 -6.72
N GLU A 42 6.27 14.84 -7.20
CA GLU A 42 5.00 15.51 -6.96
C GLU A 42 4.17 14.70 -5.96
N GLN A 43 3.43 15.39 -5.09
CA GLN A 43 2.42 14.71 -4.27
C GLN A 43 1.18 14.43 -5.13
N LYS A 44 0.69 13.20 -5.06
CA LYS A 44 -0.56 12.79 -5.70
C LYS A 44 -1.47 12.16 -4.66
N ASP A 45 -2.74 12.55 -4.72
CA ASP A 45 -3.81 11.94 -3.94
C ASP A 45 -4.11 10.54 -4.50
N ALA A 46 -3.95 9.51 -3.65
CA ALA A 46 -4.22 8.12 -3.97
C ALA A 46 -5.51 7.59 -3.33
N PHE A 47 -6.35 8.45 -2.74
CA PHE A 47 -7.53 8.03 -1.98
C PHE A 47 -8.43 7.05 -2.72
N ASN A 48 -8.74 7.33 -4.00
CA ASN A 48 -9.59 6.44 -4.80
C ASN A 48 -8.95 5.06 -5.04
N GLU A 49 -7.63 5.03 -5.29
CA GLU A 49 -6.89 3.77 -5.52
C GLU A 49 -6.70 3.00 -4.21
N ILE A 50 -6.70 3.67 -3.05
CA ILE A 50 -6.72 3.00 -1.74
C ILE A 50 -8.06 2.35 -1.47
N LYS A 51 -9.18 3.03 -1.77
CA LYS A 51 -10.50 2.38 -1.70
C LYS A 51 -10.57 1.15 -2.57
N GLU A 52 -10.07 1.26 -3.79
CA GLU A 52 -9.98 0.14 -4.72
C GLU A 52 -9.09 -0.99 -4.19
N MET A 53 -7.96 -0.67 -3.53
CA MET A 53 -7.12 -1.67 -2.87
C MET A 53 -7.86 -2.40 -1.74
N LEU A 54 -8.64 -1.69 -0.94
CA LEU A 54 -9.45 -2.27 0.13
C LEU A 54 -10.55 -3.18 -0.44
N ASP A 55 -11.26 -2.74 -1.47
CA ASP A 55 -12.27 -3.54 -2.19
C ASP A 55 -11.64 -4.83 -2.75
N ILE A 56 -10.43 -4.74 -3.33
CA ILE A 56 -9.69 -5.91 -3.83
C ILE A 56 -9.37 -6.86 -2.68
N VAL A 57 -8.88 -6.37 -1.55
CA VAL A 57 -8.57 -7.22 -0.40
C VAL A 57 -9.83 -7.92 0.11
N GLU A 58 -10.95 -7.21 0.23
CA GLU A 58 -12.22 -7.79 0.64
C GLU A 58 -12.67 -8.92 -0.30
N ILE A 59 -12.62 -8.68 -1.60
CA ILE A 59 -12.97 -9.66 -2.63
C ILE A 59 -12.04 -10.88 -2.56
N LEU A 60 -10.73 -10.67 -2.47
CA LEU A 60 -9.76 -11.75 -2.44
C LEU A 60 -9.90 -12.62 -1.19
N CYS A 61 -10.07 -12.01 -0.02
CA CYS A 61 -10.23 -12.73 1.24
C CYS A 61 -11.60 -13.42 1.37
N SER A 62 -12.65 -12.88 0.72
CA SER A 62 -14.01 -13.45 0.79
C SER A 62 -14.25 -14.55 -0.23
N ASN A 63 -13.70 -14.42 -1.44
CA ASN A 63 -14.01 -15.33 -2.55
C ASN A 63 -13.03 -16.51 -2.66
N PHE A 64 -11.86 -16.43 -2.02
CA PHE A 64 -10.86 -17.49 -2.11
C PHE A 64 -10.55 -18.07 -0.71
N THR A 65 -10.49 -19.39 -0.65
CA THR A 65 -10.14 -20.13 0.58
C THR A 65 -8.63 -20.25 0.80
N LYS A 66 -7.83 -19.83 -0.18
CA LYS A 66 -6.37 -19.84 -0.10
C LYS A 66 -5.85 -18.61 0.65
N GLU A 67 -4.62 -18.73 1.13
CA GLU A 67 -3.93 -17.62 1.76
C GLU A 67 -3.55 -16.55 0.75
N ILE A 68 -3.99 -15.31 0.99
CA ILE A 68 -3.72 -14.16 0.13
C ILE A 68 -2.39 -13.52 0.54
N ARG A 69 -1.44 -13.42 -0.38
CA ARG A 69 -0.15 -12.77 -0.14
C ARG A 69 -0.23 -11.29 -0.49
N PRO A 70 0.61 -10.43 0.14
CA PRO A 70 0.72 -9.03 -0.26
C PRO A 70 0.94 -8.85 -1.77
N THR A 71 1.79 -9.68 -2.38
CA THR A 71 2.07 -9.63 -3.82
C THR A 71 0.84 -9.91 -4.68
N ASP A 72 -0.09 -10.73 -4.21
CA ASP A 72 -1.32 -11.04 -4.96
C ASP A 72 -2.19 -9.78 -5.05
N VAL A 73 -2.36 -9.04 -3.94
CA VAL A 73 -3.08 -7.76 -3.91
C VAL A 73 -2.41 -6.74 -4.83
N ILE A 74 -1.07 -6.63 -4.77
CA ILE A 74 -0.31 -5.69 -5.60
C ILE A 74 -0.41 -6.04 -7.09
N ASP A 75 -0.39 -7.32 -7.45
CA ASP A 75 -0.54 -7.75 -8.83
C ASP A 75 -1.96 -7.49 -9.36
N VAL A 76 -2.99 -7.70 -8.53
CA VAL A 76 -4.39 -7.43 -8.90
C VAL A 76 -4.61 -5.94 -9.11
N ILE A 77 -4.26 -5.07 -8.15
CA ILE A 77 -4.52 -3.62 -8.32
C ILE A 77 -3.76 -3.01 -9.49
N ARG A 78 -2.59 -3.57 -9.83
CA ARG A 78 -1.79 -3.13 -10.98
C ARG A 78 -2.23 -3.78 -12.30
N CYS A 79 -3.31 -4.55 -12.30
CA CYS A 79 -3.82 -5.27 -13.46
C CYS A 79 -2.76 -6.12 -14.17
N ASN A 80 -1.83 -6.72 -13.41
CA ASN A 80 -0.74 -7.51 -13.99
C ASN A 80 -1.30 -8.77 -14.67
N LYS A 81 -0.74 -9.16 -15.83
CA LYS A 81 -1.16 -10.38 -16.55
C LYS A 81 -0.11 -11.48 -16.44
N ASN A 82 0.45 -11.64 -15.24
CA ASN A 82 1.51 -12.62 -15.00
C ASN A 82 0.92 -14.04 -14.84
N ALA A 83 1.79 -15.06 -14.91
CA ALA A 83 1.36 -16.45 -14.77
C ALA A 83 0.78 -16.78 -13.39
N SER A 84 1.05 -15.97 -12.37
CA SER A 84 0.44 -16.12 -11.05
C SER A 84 -1.03 -15.74 -11.11
N ILE A 85 -1.38 -14.57 -11.65
CA ILE A 85 -2.76 -14.09 -11.78
C ILE A 85 -3.67 -15.14 -12.45
N HIS A 86 -3.22 -15.71 -13.57
CA HIS A 86 -3.99 -16.73 -14.29
C HIS A 86 -4.09 -18.05 -13.51
N ARG A 87 -2.97 -18.54 -12.95
CA ARG A 87 -2.96 -19.79 -12.14
C ARG A 87 -3.86 -19.68 -10.92
N GLU A 88 -3.90 -18.50 -10.34
CA GLU A 88 -4.64 -18.19 -9.14
C GLU A 88 -6.12 -17.84 -9.43
N GLY A 89 -6.53 -17.74 -10.70
CA GLY A 89 -7.90 -17.44 -11.14
C GLY A 89 -8.34 -16.00 -10.84
N PHE A 90 -7.39 -15.07 -10.68
CA PHE A 90 -7.70 -13.68 -10.35
C PHE A 90 -8.13 -12.87 -11.57
N ASP A 91 -7.81 -13.32 -12.78
CA ASP A 91 -8.22 -12.72 -14.06
C ASP A 91 -9.73 -12.86 -14.35
N GLU A 92 -10.43 -13.74 -13.63
CA GLU A 92 -11.88 -13.90 -13.70
C GLU A 92 -12.64 -12.89 -12.82
N LEU A 93 -11.94 -12.13 -11.97
CA LEU A 93 -12.58 -11.17 -11.09
C LEU A 93 -13.21 -10.01 -11.88
N PRO A 94 -14.35 -9.46 -11.41
CA PRO A 94 -14.99 -8.30 -12.03
C PRO A 94 -14.02 -7.13 -12.29
N PHE A 95 -12.99 -7.00 -11.44
CA PHE A 95 -11.91 -6.04 -11.56
C PHE A 95 -11.14 -6.13 -12.90
N TYR A 96 -10.84 -7.34 -13.37
CA TYR A 96 -10.13 -7.58 -14.63
C TYR A 96 -11.05 -7.50 -15.85
N THR A 97 -12.34 -7.79 -15.68
CA THR A 97 -13.30 -7.86 -16.79
C THR A 97 -14.03 -6.55 -17.06
N ASP A 98 -14.14 -5.66 -16.05
CA ASP A 98 -14.75 -4.34 -16.21
C ASP A 98 -13.74 -3.37 -16.83
N PRO A 99 -13.97 -2.81 -18.04
CA PRO A 99 -13.05 -1.89 -18.71
C PRO A 99 -12.75 -0.60 -17.91
N ILE A 100 -13.66 -0.22 -16.99
CA ILE A 100 -13.53 0.98 -16.16
C ILE A 100 -12.64 0.68 -14.95
N LYS A 101 -12.75 -0.52 -14.35
CA LYS A 101 -11.96 -0.94 -13.18
C LYS A 101 -10.63 -1.63 -13.53
N SER A 102 -10.52 -2.21 -14.72
CA SER A 102 -9.27 -2.77 -15.26
C SER A 102 -8.30 -1.72 -15.81
N ALA A 103 -8.64 -0.44 -15.63
CA ALA A 103 -7.73 0.64 -15.96
C ALA A 103 -6.52 0.58 -15.02
N ASN A 104 -5.31 0.60 -15.59
CA ASN A 104 -4.09 0.66 -14.77
C ASN A 104 -4.17 1.84 -13.79
N PRO A 105 -3.72 1.66 -12.53
CA PRO A 105 -3.77 2.70 -11.51
C PRO A 105 -3.05 3.95 -12.00
N LYS A 106 -3.49 5.14 -11.60
CA LYS A 106 -2.86 6.41 -11.99
C LYS A 106 -1.68 6.74 -11.07
N VAL A 107 -1.79 6.44 -9.79
CA VAL A 107 -0.82 6.74 -8.73
C VAL A 107 0.01 5.50 -8.38
N LEU A 108 -0.63 4.39 -8.02
CA LEU A 108 -0.03 3.12 -7.57
C LEU A 108 0.52 2.25 -8.72
N LYS A 109 1.06 2.89 -9.77
CA LYS A 109 1.67 2.21 -10.94
C LYS A 109 2.94 1.46 -10.59
N ASP A 110 3.74 2.06 -9.71
CA ASP A 110 5.02 1.51 -9.28
C ASP A 110 4.80 0.42 -8.23
N ASN A 111 5.52 -0.68 -8.38
CA ASN A 111 5.41 -1.82 -7.49
C ASN A 111 5.82 -1.48 -6.05
N ASN A 112 6.85 -0.65 -5.87
CA ASN A 112 7.30 -0.27 -4.54
C ASN A 112 6.31 0.68 -3.87
N LEU A 113 5.71 1.60 -4.63
CA LEU A 113 4.68 2.49 -4.11
C LEU A 113 3.43 1.71 -3.70
N ALA A 114 2.93 0.81 -4.55
CA ALA A 114 1.79 -0.03 -4.20
C ALA A 114 2.06 -0.90 -2.96
N THR A 115 3.28 -1.47 -2.86
CA THR A 115 3.72 -2.24 -1.67
C THR A 115 3.78 -1.36 -0.41
N LEU A 116 4.29 -0.13 -0.54
CA LEU A 116 4.33 0.84 0.55
C LEU A 116 2.92 1.17 1.01
N THR A 117 2.01 1.50 0.09
CA THR A 117 0.61 1.79 0.38
C THR A 117 -0.06 0.63 1.13
N LEU A 118 0.12 -0.61 0.66
CA LEU A 118 -0.43 -1.77 1.37
C LEU A 118 0.13 -1.93 2.79
N THR A 119 1.41 -1.60 2.99
CA THR A 119 2.04 -1.60 4.31
C THR A 119 1.47 -0.49 5.20
N ASP A 120 1.26 0.71 4.66
CA ASP A 120 0.64 1.82 5.38
C ASP A 120 -0.77 1.44 5.83
N LEU A 121 -1.57 0.77 4.98
CA LEU A 121 -2.89 0.27 5.38
C LEU A 121 -2.84 -0.71 6.57
N VAL A 122 -1.80 -1.54 6.67
CA VAL A 122 -1.60 -2.41 7.84
C VAL A 122 -1.21 -1.59 9.08
N VAL A 123 -0.29 -0.63 8.93
CA VAL A 123 0.17 0.24 10.04
C VAL A 123 -0.96 1.10 10.61
N HIS A 124 -1.90 1.50 9.77
CA HIS A 124 -3.06 2.31 10.16
C HIS A 124 -4.26 1.49 10.69
N ASP A 125 -4.07 0.18 10.89
CA ASP A 125 -5.10 -0.79 11.29
C ASP A 125 -6.32 -0.78 10.35
N LEU A 126 -6.09 -0.72 9.04
CA LEU A 126 -7.13 -0.90 8.01
C LEU A 126 -7.14 -2.31 7.45
N LEU A 127 -6.00 -3.00 7.50
CA LEU A 127 -5.82 -4.36 7.04
C LEU A 127 -5.19 -5.24 8.13
N ASN A 128 -5.72 -6.45 8.29
CA ASN A 128 -5.12 -7.46 9.15
C ASN A 128 -4.07 -8.26 8.35
N GLN A 129 -2.86 -8.34 8.90
CA GLN A 129 -1.76 -9.12 8.33
C GLN A 129 -1.18 -10.06 9.39
N LYS A 130 -0.82 -11.28 8.97
CA LYS A 130 -0.19 -12.28 9.84
C LYS A 130 1.04 -12.89 9.19
N ILE A 131 1.94 -13.38 10.03
CA ILE A 131 3.06 -14.21 9.63
C ILE A 131 2.67 -15.67 9.88
N VAL A 132 2.70 -16.48 8.82
CA VAL A 132 2.41 -17.91 8.88
C VAL A 132 3.69 -18.69 8.65
N LEU A 133 3.96 -19.65 9.55
CA LEU A 133 5.07 -20.58 9.45
C LEU A 133 4.74 -21.70 8.45
N GLN A 134 5.62 -21.91 7.48
CA GLN A 134 5.65 -23.09 6.61
C GLN A 134 6.76 -24.03 7.08
N GLY A 135 6.38 -25.00 7.92
CA GLY A 135 7.33 -25.92 8.54
C GLY A 135 8.21 -25.23 9.59
N HIS A 136 9.47 -25.66 9.70
CA HIS A 136 10.37 -25.21 10.77
C HIS A 136 11.28 -24.02 10.42
N ILE A 137 11.33 -23.61 9.15
CA ILE A 137 12.34 -22.64 8.68
C ILE A 137 11.80 -21.53 7.79
N ASN A 138 10.59 -21.66 7.23
CA ASN A 138 10.04 -20.68 6.30
C ASN A 138 8.86 -19.95 6.92
N CYS A 139 8.78 -18.65 6.66
CA CYS A 139 7.65 -17.81 7.05
C CYS A 139 7.12 -17.12 5.79
N LYS A 140 5.82 -16.90 5.74
CA LYS A 140 5.16 -16.05 4.73
C LYS A 140 4.26 -15.04 5.38
N LEU A 141 4.18 -13.86 4.77
CA LEU A 141 3.21 -12.82 5.13
C LEU A 141 1.92 -13.04 4.36
N VAL A 142 0.80 -12.95 5.07
CA VAL A 142 -0.53 -13.14 4.50
C VAL A 142 -1.49 -12.07 5.01
N ILE A 143 -2.34 -11.60 4.10
CA ILE A 143 -3.45 -10.70 4.39
C ILE A 143 -4.66 -11.57 4.74
N THR A 144 -5.31 -11.29 5.87
CA THR A 144 -6.40 -12.14 6.35
C THR A 144 -7.78 -11.53 6.10
N ASP A 145 -7.94 -10.24 6.35
CA ASP A 145 -9.24 -9.56 6.30
C ASP A 145 -9.05 -8.04 6.44
N LEU A 146 -10.11 -7.29 6.16
CA LEU A 146 -10.21 -5.88 6.51
C LEU A 146 -10.33 -5.72 8.03
N ALA A 147 -9.66 -4.71 8.59
CA ALA A 147 -9.86 -4.35 9.98
C ALA A 147 -11.21 -3.61 10.15
N LYS A 148 -11.85 -3.76 11.31
CA LYS A 148 -13.21 -3.24 11.61
C LYS A 148 -13.31 -1.70 11.69
N HIS A 149 -12.33 -0.96 11.17
CA HIS A 149 -12.16 0.48 11.33
C HIS A 149 -12.29 1.25 10.00
N GLU A 150 -13.27 0.90 9.17
CA GLU A 150 -13.52 1.53 7.86
C GLU A 150 -13.62 3.07 7.90
N GLN A 151 -14.07 3.64 9.02
CA GLN A 151 -14.17 5.10 9.19
C GLN A 151 -12.80 5.81 9.22
N LYS A 152 -11.69 5.11 9.52
CA LYS A 152 -10.34 5.70 9.51
C LYS A 152 -9.88 6.10 8.11
N VAL A 153 -10.29 5.36 7.07
CA VAL A 153 -9.87 5.60 5.67
C VAL A 153 -10.23 7.02 5.22
N VAL A 154 -11.39 7.53 5.66
CA VAL A 154 -11.92 8.85 5.26
C VAL A 154 -11.23 10.00 6.01
N VAL A 155 -10.62 9.72 7.16
CA VAL A 155 -10.01 10.74 8.03
C VAL A 155 -8.53 10.98 7.67
N GLU A 156 -7.90 10.04 6.96
CA GLU A 156 -6.47 10.07 6.69
C GLU A 156 -6.11 10.72 5.35
N ASN A 157 -4.92 11.33 5.31
CA ASN A 157 -4.38 11.99 4.12
C ASN A 157 -3.55 11.00 3.30
N TRP A 158 -4.09 10.55 2.18
CA TRP A 158 -3.50 9.54 1.31
C TRP A 158 -2.65 10.13 0.18
N TYR A 159 -1.73 11.03 0.53
CA TYR A 159 -0.85 11.68 -0.43
C TYR A 159 0.50 11.00 -0.48
N TYR A 160 0.87 10.53 -1.67
CA TYR A 160 2.16 9.91 -1.90
C TYR A 160 3.04 10.76 -2.82
N TRP A 161 4.34 10.73 -2.56
CA TRP A 161 5.34 11.35 -3.42
C TRP A 161 5.64 10.44 -4.61
N VAL A 162 5.31 10.90 -5.81
CA VAL A 162 5.50 10.19 -7.08
C VAL A 162 6.56 10.90 -7.90
N LYS A 163 7.56 10.15 -8.40
CA LYS A 163 8.53 10.69 -9.35
C LYS A 163 7.82 11.10 -10.65
N LYS A 164 8.28 12.19 -11.26
CA LYS A 164 7.81 12.62 -12.59
C LYS A 164 8.18 11.62 -13.66
#